data_AF-A0AAV0VXD3-F1
#
_entry.id   AF-A0AAV0VXD3-F1
#
_cell.length_a   1.000
_cell.length_b   1.000
_cell.length_c   1.000
_cell.angle_alpha   90.00
_cell.angle_beta   90.00
_cell.angle_gamma   90.00
#
_symmetry.space_group_name_H-M   'P 1'
#
loop_
_entity.id
_entity.type
_entity.pdbx_description
1 polymer ?
#
loop_
_entity_poly.entity_id
_entity_poly.type
_entity_poly.pdbx_seq_one_letter_code
_entity_poly.pdbx_strand_id
1 'polypeptide(L)'
;MIHGPCGNLNPKCPCMKDGKCKYKYPRPLLNETRTNTNGYPLYRRRSTTNGGFTTKINMKIYNKYESIVVNNTWVVPYCPILSKIMKAHLNVELCSSVSAVKYILKYIHKGSNQAMFAIQNEDEIENYQNGRYVSSNEAIWRILGFQIHDRYPTVIHLSVHLENGQRILYQ
;
A
#
# COMPACT_ATOMS: atom_id res chain seq x y z
N MET A 1 -14.98 9.64 1.06
CA MET A 1 -13.62 10.14 0.76
C MET A 1 -13.60 10.75 -0.64
N ILE A 2 -12.92 11.88 -0.82
CA ILE A 2 -12.84 12.61 -2.09
C ILE A 2 -11.39 12.63 -2.56
N HIS A 3 -11.15 12.30 -3.83
CA HIS A 3 -9.85 12.50 -4.46
C HIS A 3 -9.63 14.00 -4.63
N GLY A 4 -8.48 14.49 -4.19
CA GLY A 4 -8.14 15.91 -4.34
C GLY A 4 -8.26 16.33 -5.82
N PRO A 5 -8.92 17.46 -6.13
CA PRO A 5 -8.96 18.03 -7.47
C PRO A 5 -7.58 18.06 -8.10
N CYS A 6 -7.47 17.46 -9.28
CA CYS A 6 -6.27 17.34 -10.08
C CYS A 6 -6.60 17.57 -11.55
N GLY A 7 -5.64 17.36 -12.45
CA GLY A 7 -5.85 17.64 -13.87
C GLY A 7 -5.82 19.14 -14.11
N ASN A 8 -6.76 19.65 -14.89
CA ASN A 8 -6.84 21.09 -15.20
C ASN A 8 -7.07 21.94 -13.95
N LEU A 9 -7.74 21.39 -12.92
CA LEU A 9 -7.98 22.08 -11.65
C LEU A 9 -6.70 22.23 -10.82
N ASN A 10 -5.80 21.25 -10.88
CA ASN A 10 -4.50 21.32 -10.21
C ASN A 10 -3.45 20.44 -10.91
N PRO A 11 -2.77 20.98 -11.93
CA PRO A 11 -1.72 20.29 -12.69
C PRO A 11 -0.50 19.85 -11.86
N LYS A 12 -0.23 20.51 -10.71
CA LYS A 12 0.93 20.21 -9.85
C LYS A 12 0.67 19.11 -8.82
N CYS A 13 -0.51 18.50 -8.83
CA CYS A 13 -0.81 17.41 -7.89
C CYS A 13 0.14 16.21 -8.08
N PRO A 14 0.58 15.53 -7.00
CA PRO A 14 1.47 14.37 -7.08
C PRO A 14 0.91 13.19 -7.89
N CYS A 15 -0.41 13.15 -8.10
CA CYS A 15 -1.05 12.12 -8.91
C CYS A 15 -0.94 12.37 -10.42
N MET A 16 -0.47 13.54 -10.85
CA MET A 16 -0.35 13.89 -12.26
C MET A 16 0.87 13.22 -12.89
N LYS A 17 0.66 12.58 -14.03
CA LYS A 17 1.71 11.97 -14.86
C LYS A 17 1.35 12.19 -16.33
N ASP A 18 2.28 12.72 -17.12
CA ASP A 18 2.10 12.97 -18.55
C ASP A 18 0.82 13.78 -18.86
N GLY A 19 0.55 14.81 -18.04
CA GLY A 19 -0.63 15.68 -18.17
C GLY A 19 -1.96 15.04 -17.75
N LYS A 20 -1.97 13.79 -17.27
CA LYS A 20 -3.20 13.07 -16.85
C LYS A 20 -3.08 12.59 -15.41
N CYS A 21 -4.21 12.43 -14.74
CA CYS A 21 -4.22 11.80 -13.42
C CYS A 21 -3.90 10.31 -13.56
N LYS A 22 -2.82 9.84 -12.92
CA LYS A 22 -2.42 8.42 -12.84
C LYS A 22 -3.57 7.52 -12.37
N TYR A 23 -4.44 8.05 -11.50
CA TYR A 23 -5.59 7.34 -10.93
C TYR A 23 -6.90 7.55 -11.71
N LYS A 24 -6.83 8.21 -12.88
CA LYS A 24 -7.94 8.42 -13.82
C LYS A 24 -9.12 9.21 -13.22
N TYR A 25 -8.82 10.21 -12.39
CA TYR A 25 -9.84 11.16 -11.91
C TYR A 25 -9.91 12.40 -12.81
N PRO A 26 -11.11 12.99 -12.98
CA PRO A 26 -12.41 12.50 -12.50
C PRO A 26 -12.85 11.20 -13.21
N ARG A 27 -13.51 10.30 -12.49
CA ARG A 27 -14.02 9.02 -13.03
C ARG A 27 -15.35 9.22 -13.77
N PRO A 28 -15.65 8.44 -14.82
CA PRO A 28 -16.93 8.56 -15.52
C PRO A 28 -18.11 8.27 -14.59
N LEU A 29 -19.24 8.96 -14.82
CA LEU A 29 -20.51 8.64 -14.18
C LEU A 29 -21.05 7.34 -14.76
N LEU A 30 -21.61 6.50 -13.89
CA LEU A 30 -22.11 5.19 -14.24
C LEU A 30 -23.37 4.89 -13.41
N ASN A 31 -24.42 4.43 -14.08
CA ASN A 31 -25.68 4.10 -13.40
C ASN A 31 -25.60 2.80 -12.61
N GLU A 32 -24.66 1.91 -12.92
CA GLU A 32 -24.52 0.59 -12.29
C GLU A 32 -23.04 0.20 -12.15
N THR A 33 -22.76 -0.70 -11.20
CA THR A 33 -21.43 -1.27 -11.04
C THR A 33 -21.29 -2.42 -12.03
N ARG A 34 -20.24 -2.41 -12.85
CA ARG A 34 -20.00 -3.44 -13.88
C ARG A 34 -18.63 -4.07 -13.68
N THR A 35 -18.53 -5.38 -13.92
CA THR A 35 -17.23 -6.06 -14.00
C THR A 35 -16.53 -5.66 -15.30
N ASN A 36 -15.20 -5.58 -15.25
CA ASN A 36 -14.37 -5.24 -16.41
C ASN A 36 -13.42 -6.41 -16.70
N THR A 37 -13.02 -6.57 -17.96
CA THR A 37 -12.06 -7.59 -18.41
C THR A 37 -10.72 -7.49 -17.68
N ASN A 38 -10.33 -6.27 -17.28
CA ASN A 38 -9.09 -6.01 -16.55
C ASN A 38 -9.14 -6.35 -15.05
N GLY A 39 -10.26 -6.89 -14.55
CA GLY A 39 -10.39 -7.34 -13.16
C GLY A 39 -10.75 -6.29 -12.12
N TYR A 40 -10.71 -5.02 -12.50
CA TYR A 40 -11.16 -3.91 -11.67
C TYR A 40 -12.58 -3.53 -12.05
N PRO A 41 -13.55 -3.55 -11.12
CA PRO A 41 -14.91 -3.16 -11.41
C PRO A 41 -15.00 -1.66 -11.70
N LEU A 42 -15.92 -1.33 -12.59
CA LEU A 42 -16.35 0.03 -12.85
C LEU A 42 -17.50 0.34 -11.88
N TYR A 43 -17.22 1.08 -10.82
CA TYR A 43 -18.22 1.39 -9.80
C TYR A 43 -19.31 2.34 -10.29
N ARG A 44 -20.55 2.08 -9.85
CA ARG A 44 -21.67 2.99 -9.96
C ARG A 44 -21.33 4.36 -9.36
N ARG A 45 -21.51 5.42 -10.16
CA ARG A 45 -21.32 6.83 -9.80
C ARG A 45 -22.50 7.62 -10.35
N ARG A 46 -23.53 7.83 -9.52
CA ARG A 46 -24.77 8.50 -9.95
C ARG A 46 -24.51 9.94 -10.37
N SER A 47 -25.10 10.38 -11.47
CA SER A 47 -25.20 11.80 -11.82
C SER A 47 -26.05 12.56 -10.81
N THR A 48 -25.93 13.88 -10.76
CA THR A 48 -26.80 14.75 -9.93
C THR A 48 -28.29 14.58 -10.26
N THR A 49 -28.61 14.40 -11.54
CA THR A 49 -29.99 14.12 -12.01
C THR A 49 -30.52 12.75 -11.60
N ASN A 50 -29.65 11.82 -11.18
CA ASN A 50 -30.01 10.46 -10.77
C ASN A 50 -29.68 10.22 -9.28
N GLY A 51 -29.91 11.21 -8.42
CA GLY A 51 -29.67 11.11 -6.97
C GLY A 51 -28.19 11.07 -6.56
N GLY A 52 -27.30 11.61 -7.38
CA GLY A 52 -25.91 11.88 -7.03
C GLY A 52 -25.75 13.22 -6.30
N PHE A 53 -24.65 13.38 -5.57
CA PHE A 53 -24.41 14.56 -4.75
C PHE A 53 -23.30 15.44 -5.34
N THR A 54 -23.42 16.74 -5.06
CA THR A 54 -22.35 17.73 -5.24
C THR A 54 -22.00 18.33 -3.90
N THR A 55 -20.73 18.60 -3.67
CA THR A 55 -20.25 19.33 -2.49
C THR A 55 -19.19 20.34 -2.90
N LYS A 56 -19.06 21.41 -2.12
CA LYS A 56 -17.97 22.37 -2.25
C LYS A 56 -16.84 21.93 -1.33
N ILE A 57 -15.62 21.87 -1.86
CA ILE A 57 -14.41 21.65 -1.09
C ILE A 57 -13.50 22.86 -1.23
N ASN A 58 -12.96 23.32 -0.11
CA ASN A 58 -11.99 24.40 -0.11
C ASN A 58 -10.60 23.79 -0.13
N MET A 59 -9.80 24.15 -1.14
CA MET A 59 -8.43 23.66 -1.26
C MET A 59 -7.47 24.77 -1.64
N LYS A 60 -6.23 24.61 -1.18
CA LYS A 60 -5.13 25.49 -1.55
C LYS A 60 -4.60 25.07 -2.91
N ILE A 61 -4.79 25.91 -3.92
CA ILE A 61 -4.26 25.74 -5.27
C ILE A 61 -3.39 26.95 -5.57
N TYR A 62 -2.12 26.71 -5.93
CA TYR A 62 -1.15 27.78 -6.21
C TYR A 62 -1.08 28.87 -5.12
N ASN A 63 -1.08 28.45 -3.86
CA ASN A 63 -1.10 29.34 -2.69
C ASN A 63 -2.35 30.21 -2.49
N LYS A 64 -3.41 30.00 -3.27
CA LYS A 64 -4.72 30.61 -3.07
C LYS A 64 -5.73 29.58 -2.59
N TYR A 65 -6.63 29.99 -1.70
CA TYR A 65 -7.76 29.15 -1.29
C TYR A 65 -8.89 29.34 -2.28
N GLU A 66 -9.24 28.26 -2.98
CA GLU A 66 -10.36 28.24 -3.91
C GLU A 66 -11.39 27.20 -3.47
N SER A 67 -12.66 27.54 -3.69
CA SER A 67 -13.78 26.63 -3.46
C SER A 67 -14.14 25.93 -4.76
N ILE A 68 -13.96 24.62 -4.81
CA ILE A 68 -14.24 23.79 -5.98
C ILE A 68 -15.49 22.97 -5.72
N VAL A 69 -16.42 22.98 -6.67
CA VAL A 69 -17.56 22.08 -6.68
C VAL A 69 -17.11 20.72 -7.22
N VAL A 70 -17.24 19.68 -6.41
CA VAL A 70 -16.98 18.30 -6.80
C VAL A 70 -18.26 17.49 -6.72
N ASN A 71 -18.40 16.52 -7.62
CA ASN A 71 -19.52 15.58 -7.64
C ASN A 71 -19.01 14.13 -7.44
N ASN A 72 -19.89 13.16 -7.64
CA ASN A 72 -19.59 11.74 -7.51
C ASN A 72 -18.43 11.22 -8.38
N THR A 73 -17.97 11.94 -9.41
CA THR A 73 -16.81 11.54 -10.22
C THR A 73 -15.49 11.58 -9.44
N TRP A 74 -15.44 12.33 -8.34
CA TRP A 74 -14.25 12.52 -7.51
C TRP A 74 -14.20 11.58 -6.29
N VAL A 75 -15.25 10.79 -6.06
CA VAL A 75 -15.31 9.90 -4.88
C VAL A 75 -14.32 8.76 -5.01
N VAL A 76 -13.53 8.51 -3.96
CA VAL A 76 -12.65 7.34 -3.87
C VAL A 76 -13.46 6.17 -3.31
N PRO A 77 -13.38 4.94 -3.89
CA PRO A 77 -14.03 3.75 -3.33
C PRO A 77 -13.64 3.53 -1.86
N TYR A 78 -14.62 3.31 -1.00
CA TYR A 78 -14.39 3.10 0.43
C TYR A 78 -15.50 2.25 1.04
N CYS A 79 -15.20 1.60 2.17
CA CYS A 79 -16.20 0.90 2.98
C CYS A 79 -16.43 1.69 4.27
N PRO A 80 -17.60 2.31 4.48
CA PRO A 80 -17.87 3.11 5.68
C PRO A 80 -17.64 2.35 6.99
N ILE A 81 -17.97 1.05 7.01
CA ILE A 81 -17.82 0.18 8.18
C ILE A 81 -16.34 0.02 8.51
N LEU A 82 -15.51 -0.38 7.54
CA LEU A 82 -14.08 -0.55 7.75
C LEU A 82 -13.37 0.76 8.11
N SER A 83 -13.73 1.87 7.47
CA SER A 83 -13.15 3.18 7.81
C SER A 83 -13.48 3.60 9.25
N LYS A 84 -14.68 3.29 9.75
CA LYS A 84 -15.06 3.55 11.15
C LYS A 84 -14.33 2.65 12.13
N ILE A 85 -14.27 1.34 11.87
CA ILE A 85 -13.58 0.35 12.73
C ILE A 85 -12.11 0.71 12.87
N MET A 86 -11.44 1.02 11.75
CA MET A 86 -10.01 1.32 11.73
C MET A 86 -9.67 2.77 12.08
N LYS A 87 -10.68 3.64 12.25
CA LYS A 87 -10.53 5.10 12.44
C LYS A 87 -9.56 5.72 11.41
N ALA A 88 -9.63 5.25 10.17
CA ALA A 88 -8.68 5.62 9.12
C ALA A 88 -9.37 5.77 7.75
N HIS A 89 -8.76 6.58 6.89
CA HIS A 89 -9.18 6.75 5.50
C HIS A 89 -8.67 5.57 4.66
N LEU A 90 -9.57 4.64 4.33
CA LEU A 90 -9.25 3.41 3.61
C LEU A 90 -9.83 3.45 2.20
N ASN A 91 -8.98 3.36 1.19
CA ASN A 91 -9.41 3.01 -0.16
C ASN A 91 -9.71 1.51 -0.20
N VAL A 92 -10.93 1.14 -0.60
CA VAL A 92 -11.35 -0.27 -0.67
C VAL A 92 -11.81 -0.55 -2.08
N GLU A 93 -11.12 -1.47 -2.75
CA GLU A 93 -11.45 -1.91 -4.10
C GLU A 93 -11.73 -3.41 -4.12
N LEU A 94 -12.86 -3.80 -4.71
CA LEU A 94 -13.15 -5.15 -5.12
C LEU A 94 -12.23 -5.53 -6.28
N CYS A 95 -11.59 -6.69 -6.18
CA CYS A 95 -10.71 -7.21 -7.19
C CYS A 95 -11.12 -8.65 -7.52
N SER A 96 -11.50 -8.90 -8.76
CA SER A 96 -12.07 -10.20 -9.16
C SER A 96 -11.25 -10.91 -10.24
N SER A 97 -10.09 -10.38 -10.65
CA SER A 97 -9.22 -11.06 -11.61
C SER A 97 -8.30 -12.08 -10.97
N VAL A 98 -7.98 -13.12 -11.74
CA VAL A 98 -6.88 -14.06 -11.43
C VAL A 98 -5.55 -13.30 -11.23
N SER A 99 -5.33 -12.21 -11.97
CA SER A 99 -4.18 -11.32 -11.80
C SER A 99 -4.10 -10.71 -10.40
N ALA A 100 -5.23 -10.41 -9.76
CA ALA A 100 -5.29 -9.92 -8.40
C ALA A 100 -4.92 -10.99 -7.38
N VAL A 101 -5.44 -12.22 -7.56
CA VAL A 101 -5.07 -13.37 -6.73
C VAL A 101 -3.58 -13.66 -6.86
N LYS A 102 -3.05 -13.68 -8.10
CA LYS A 102 -1.61 -13.80 -8.36
C LYS A 102 -0.82 -12.67 -7.69
N TYR A 103 -1.34 -11.44 -7.70
CA TYR A 103 -0.70 -10.31 -7.03
C TYR A 103 -0.67 -10.51 -5.52
N ILE A 104 -1.79 -10.83 -4.87
CA ILE A 104 -1.84 -11.10 -3.43
C ILE A 104 -0.87 -12.23 -3.05
N LEU A 105 -0.95 -13.36 -3.76
CA LEU A 105 -0.05 -14.49 -3.56
C LEU A 105 1.41 -14.08 -3.77
N LYS A 106 1.71 -13.31 -4.81
CA LYS A 106 3.05 -12.77 -5.02
C LYS A 106 3.51 -11.99 -3.80
N TYR A 107 2.70 -11.12 -3.20
CA TYR A 107 3.14 -10.33 -2.04
C TYR A 107 3.25 -11.13 -0.75
N ILE A 108 2.40 -12.15 -0.56
CA ILE A 108 2.53 -13.10 0.55
C ILE A 108 3.85 -13.89 0.43
N HIS A 109 4.21 -14.31 -0.79
CA HIS A 109 5.36 -15.17 -1.05
C HIS A 109 6.63 -14.43 -1.53
N LYS A 110 6.58 -13.10 -1.74
CA LYS A 110 7.72 -12.30 -2.23
C LYS A 110 8.90 -12.35 -1.27
N GLY A 111 8.65 -12.73 -0.02
CA GLY A 111 9.62 -12.62 1.06
C GLY A 111 9.89 -11.16 1.42
N SER A 112 10.61 -10.99 2.51
CA SER A 112 11.12 -9.69 2.92
C SER A 112 12.17 -9.18 1.94
N ASN A 113 12.25 -7.85 1.77
CA ASN A 113 13.38 -7.25 1.07
C ASN A 113 14.68 -7.69 1.74
N GLN A 114 15.64 -8.14 0.94
CA GLN A 114 16.93 -8.64 1.37
C GLN A 114 18.04 -7.88 0.66
N ALA A 115 19.17 -7.71 1.33
CA ALA A 115 20.36 -7.09 0.80
C ALA A 115 21.57 -7.96 1.16
N MET A 116 22.38 -8.28 0.15
CA MET A 116 23.65 -8.96 0.35
C MET A 116 24.74 -7.91 0.55
N PHE A 117 25.54 -8.03 1.60
CA PHE A 117 26.66 -7.14 1.87
C PHE A 117 27.90 -7.95 2.22
N ALA A 118 29.05 -7.48 1.74
CA ALA A 118 30.34 -8.04 2.09
C ALA A 118 30.80 -7.41 3.41
N ILE A 119 31.29 -8.23 4.33
CA ILE A 119 32.01 -7.76 5.51
C ILE A 119 33.48 -7.79 5.13
N GLN A 120 34.13 -6.63 5.03
CA GLN A 120 35.57 -6.56 4.76
C GLN A 120 36.32 -7.20 5.94
N ASN A 121 36.87 -8.39 5.69
CA ASN A 121 37.89 -9.04 6.51
C ASN A 121 38.94 -9.57 5.54
N GLU A 122 40.21 -9.53 5.95
CA GLU A 122 41.40 -9.77 5.11
C GLU A 122 41.62 -11.24 4.68
N ASP A 123 40.57 -12.07 4.63
CA ASP A 123 40.64 -13.51 4.33
C ASP A 123 39.74 -13.89 3.13
N GLU A 124 40.27 -14.72 2.23
CA GLU A 124 39.92 -14.84 0.81
C GLU A 124 38.57 -15.55 0.52
N ILE A 125 37.95 -16.16 1.53
CA ILE A 125 36.57 -16.66 1.44
C ILE A 125 35.64 -15.51 1.86
N GLU A 126 35.40 -14.58 0.93
CA GLU A 126 34.61 -13.37 1.13
C GLU A 126 33.29 -13.67 1.88
N ASN A 127 33.20 -13.25 3.14
CA ASN A 127 32.03 -13.44 3.98
C ASN A 127 30.90 -12.50 3.52
N TYR A 128 30.11 -12.95 2.54
CA TYR A 128 28.86 -12.32 2.16
C TYR A 128 27.77 -12.68 3.16
N GLN A 129 27.15 -11.66 3.78
CA GLN A 129 25.97 -11.85 4.60
C GLN A 129 24.72 -11.37 3.87
N ASN A 130 23.64 -12.13 3.99
CA ASN A 130 22.33 -11.74 3.50
C ASN A 130 21.50 -11.15 4.66
N GLY A 131 21.32 -9.83 4.64
CA GLY A 131 20.53 -9.09 5.61
C GLY A 131 19.09 -8.94 5.16
N ARG A 132 18.14 -9.11 6.10
CA ARG A 132 16.73 -8.77 5.87
C ARG A 132 16.47 -7.32 6.26
N TYR A 133 15.82 -6.56 5.38
CA TYR A 133 15.33 -5.24 5.71
C TYR A 133 14.20 -5.30 6.74
N VAL A 134 14.32 -4.49 7.80
CA VAL A 134 13.33 -4.39 8.88
C VAL A 134 12.78 -2.97 8.86
N SER A 135 11.44 -2.83 8.80
CA SER A 135 10.79 -1.52 8.89
C SER A 135 10.96 -0.90 10.29
N SER A 136 10.89 0.43 10.42
CA SER A 136 11.03 1.11 11.72
C SER A 136 10.06 0.58 12.78
N ASN A 137 8.82 0.27 12.40
CA ASN A 137 7.81 -0.28 13.31
C ASN A 137 8.20 -1.69 13.78
N GLU A 138 8.64 -2.56 12.87
CA GLU A 138 9.09 -3.90 13.22
C GLU A 138 10.36 -3.86 14.09
N ALA A 139 11.28 -2.93 13.82
CA ALA A 139 12.50 -2.76 14.61
C ALA A 139 12.19 -2.37 16.06
N ILE A 140 11.29 -1.40 16.27
CA ILE A 140 10.83 -1.02 17.61
C ILE A 140 10.16 -2.21 18.32
N TRP A 141 9.31 -2.96 17.61
CA TRP A 141 8.66 -4.15 18.17
C TRP A 141 9.67 -5.20 18.64
N ARG A 142 10.74 -5.41 17.85
CA ARG A 142 11.87 -6.29 18.19
C ARG A 142 12.67 -5.78 19.38
N ILE A 143 13.03 -4.49 19.39
CA ILE A 143 13.81 -3.84 20.47
C ILE A 143 13.05 -3.93 21.80
N LEU A 144 11.73 -3.74 21.77
CA LEU A 144 10.86 -3.84 22.95
C LEU A 144 10.50 -5.28 23.33
N GLY A 145 11.00 -6.29 22.61
CA GLY A 145 10.77 -7.71 22.93
C GLY A 145 9.32 -8.19 22.75
N PHE A 146 8.51 -7.47 21.97
CA PHE A 146 7.13 -7.88 21.73
C PHE A 146 7.05 -9.07 20.78
N GLN A 147 6.06 -9.94 20.99
CA GLN A 147 5.79 -11.07 20.09
C GLN A 147 5.39 -10.55 18.71
N ILE A 148 6.10 -11.01 17.67
CA ILE A 148 5.89 -10.58 16.27
C ILE A 148 5.12 -11.62 15.47
N HIS A 149 5.43 -12.89 15.70
CA HIS A 149 4.80 -14.02 15.05
C HIS A 149 4.96 -15.23 15.95
N ASP A 150 3.93 -16.05 15.99
CA ASP A 150 3.97 -17.36 16.61
C ASP A 150 4.14 -18.42 15.49
N ARG A 151 4.99 -19.42 15.73
CA ARG A 151 5.27 -20.49 14.77
C ARG A 151 5.27 -21.82 15.51
N TYR A 152 4.40 -22.73 15.09
CA TYR A 152 4.33 -24.08 15.60
C TYR A 152 4.56 -25.09 14.46
N PRO A 153 5.63 -25.92 14.51
CA PRO A 153 6.70 -25.95 15.52
C PRO A 153 7.71 -24.80 15.36
N THR A 154 8.40 -24.46 16.45
CA THR A 154 9.44 -23.41 16.47
C THR A 154 10.63 -23.83 15.59
N VAL A 155 10.98 -23.01 14.58
CA VAL A 155 12.16 -23.21 13.74
C VAL A 155 13.13 -22.05 14.00
N ILE A 156 14.32 -22.37 14.51
CA ILE A 156 15.41 -21.40 14.77
C ILE A 156 16.50 -21.65 13.74
N HIS A 157 16.94 -20.59 13.05
CA HIS A 157 18.09 -20.67 12.17
C HIS A 157 19.36 -20.56 13.02
N LEU A 158 20.12 -21.65 13.13
CA LEU A 158 21.41 -21.64 13.80
C LEU A 158 22.45 -20.98 12.89
N SER A 159 23.33 -20.17 13.49
CA SER A 159 24.51 -19.66 12.81
C SER A 159 25.40 -20.83 12.39
N VAL A 160 25.84 -20.85 11.13
CA VAL A 160 26.82 -21.84 10.67
C VAL A 160 28.14 -21.51 11.34
N HIS A 161 28.65 -22.46 12.13
CA HIS A 161 29.93 -22.36 12.81
C HIS A 161 30.83 -23.50 12.34
N LEU A 162 32.14 -23.27 12.37
CA LEU A 162 33.13 -24.33 12.25
C LEU A 162 33.02 -25.29 13.43
N GLU A 163 33.57 -26.49 13.25
CA GLU A 163 33.66 -27.50 14.31
C GLU A 163 34.29 -26.87 15.57
N ASN A 164 33.63 -27.01 16.73
CA ASN A 164 33.99 -26.40 18.02
C ASN A 164 33.79 -24.85 18.16
N GLY A 165 33.18 -24.19 17.19
CA GLY A 165 32.93 -22.73 17.21
C GLY A 165 31.59 -22.28 17.81
N GLN A 166 30.76 -23.22 18.29
CA GLN A 166 29.46 -22.90 18.88
C GLN A 166 29.63 -22.39 20.33
N ARG A 167 29.10 -21.20 20.62
CA ARG A 167 28.95 -20.73 22.00
C ARG A 167 27.75 -21.43 22.63
N ILE A 168 28.01 -22.48 23.42
CA ILE A 168 26.98 -23.15 24.22
C ILE A 168 26.63 -22.23 25.38
N LEU A 169 25.48 -21.55 25.30
CA LEU A 169 24.89 -20.85 26.43
C LEU A 169 23.92 -21.81 27.10
N TYR A 170 24.31 -22.31 28.29
CA TYR A 170 23.38 -22.98 29.18
C TYR A 170 22.60 -21.92 29.97
N GLN A 171 21.27 -21.95 29.84
CA GLN A 171 20.35 -21.50 30.89
C GLN A 171 19.01 -22.22 30.76
#